data_AF-A0A158QH96-F1
#
_entry.id   AF-A0A158QH96-F1
#
_cell.length_a   1.000
_cell.length_b   1.000
_cell.length_c   1.000
_cell.angle_alpha   90.00
_cell.angle_beta   90.00
_cell.angle_gamma   90.00
#
_symmetry.space_group_name_H-M   'P 1'
#
loop_
_entity.id
_entity.type
_entity.pdbx_description
1 polymer ?
#
loop_
_entity_poly.entity_id
_entity_poly.type
_entity_poly.pdbx_seq_one_letter_code
_entity_poly.pdbx_strand_id
1 'polypeptide(L)'
;MFYSKEVPLSSKSELHALTLTNMNITTYNSHVKINAFFGLTCSLHYYGPQCETYCKSDFKTYHCGENGERKCLPGWNGEFCNKVDMCYLKPCAPYARCTNTDNEEGRVCYCNGGSGPECYQVPDPCEPSPCQNDGACSRTGPHLDQFVCECKSPWYGPTCQQRYSACADAMITQEACFNGGLCQDDPNEFAFTCACPIGWKGDYCEDKDYTVAIVTPITVIIIIIVISILLLFLWRRRR
;
A
#
# COMPACT_ATOMS: atom_id res chain seq x y z
N MET A 1 13.89 -47.43 44.84
CA MET A 1 12.51 -47.51 44.34
C MET A 1 11.82 -46.21 44.76
N PHE A 2 11.63 -45.28 43.83
CA PHE A 2 10.96 -44.02 44.13
C PHE A 2 9.45 -44.26 44.10
N TYR A 3 8.78 -44.04 45.22
CA TYR A 3 7.32 -44.13 45.34
C TYR A 3 6.75 -42.72 45.11
N SER A 4 5.97 -42.52 44.06
CA SER A 4 5.14 -41.31 43.92
C SER A 4 3.77 -41.57 44.54
N LYS A 5 3.30 -40.69 45.42
CA LYS A 5 1.96 -40.74 46.01
C LYS A 5 1.27 -39.41 45.75
N GLU A 6 0.15 -39.44 45.03
CA GLU A 6 -0.72 -38.28 44.88
C GLU A 6 -1.49 -38.06 46.19
N VAL A 7 -1.43 -36.84 46.72
CA VAL A 7 -2.16 -36.45 47.94
C VAL A 7 -2.97 -35.20 47.61
N PRO A 8 -4.32 -35.25 47.70
CA PRO A 8 -5.14 -34.07 47.47
C PRO A 8 -4.87 -33.03 48.55
N LEU A 9 -4.43 -31.84 48.13
CA LEU A 9 -4.25 -30.69 49.01
C LEU A 9 -5.63 -30.11 49.34
N SER A 10 -6.25 -30.58 50.41
CA SER A 10 -7.29 -29.81 51.10
C SER A 10 -6.69 -28.53 51.69
N SER A 11 -7.50 -27.49 51.92
CA SER A 11 -7.06 -26.14 52.38
C SER A 11 -6.33 -26.08 53.74
N LYS A 12 -6.08 -27.22 54.38
CA LYS A 12 -5.24 -27.37 55.58
C LYS A 12 -4.23 -28.54 55.47
N SER A 13 -3.82 -28.90 54.27
CA SER A 13 -2.81 -29.95 54.11
C SER A 13 -1.44 -29.32 54.26
N GLU A 14 -1.01 -29.14 55.50
CA GLU A 14 0.42 -29.03 55.78
C GLU A 14 1.07 -30.30 55.20
N LEU A 15 2.10 -30.14 54.38
CA LEU A 15 2.88 -31.25 53.84
C LEU A 15 3.69 -31.85 55.00
N HIS A 16 3.02 -32.60 55.88
CA HIS A 16 3.62 -33.22 57.04
C HIS A 16 4.56 -34.30 56.56
N ALA A 17 5.83 -33.92 56.51
CA ALA A 17 7.02 -34.76 56.61
C ALA A 17 7.00 -36.04 55.76
N LEU A 18 7.74 -36.01 54.64
CA LEU A 18 8.40 -37.21 54.13
C LEU A 18 9.17 -37.86 55.30
N THR A 19 8.57 -38.88 55.91
CA THR A 19 9.12 -39.56 57.07
C THR A 19 9.93 -40.75 56.56
N LEU A 20 11.25 -40.68 56.72
CA LEU A 20 12.17 -41.71 56.28
C LEU A 20 12.16 -42.87 57.28
N THR A 21 11.49 -43.96 56.93
CA THR A 21 11.50 -45.21 57.71
C THR A 21 12.50 -46.19 57.12
N ASN A 22 13.21 -46.95 57.97
CA ASN A 22 14.19 -48.00 57.61
C ASN A 22 15.54 -47.54 57.04
N MET A 23 16.18 -46.50 57.60
CA MET A 23 17.59 -46.22 57.33
C MET A 23 18.49 -46.78 58.44
N ASN A 24 19.25 -47.85 58.16
CA ASN A 24 20.29 -48.34 59.06
C ASN A 24 21.63 -47.66 58.71
N ILE A 25 22.13 -46.84 59.62
CA ILE A 25 23.43 -46.17 59.48
C ILE A 25 24.53 -47.20 59.74
N THR A 26 25.45 -47.38 58.79
CA THR A 26 26.63 -48.25 58.95
C THR A 26 27.91 -47.41 58.91
N THR A 27 29.01 -47.92 59.46
CA THR A 27 30.33 -47.25 59.48
C THR A 27 30.90 -46.95 58.10
N TYR A 28 30.38 -47.58 57.04
CA TYR A 28 30.77 -47.35 55.64
C TYR A 28 29.80 -46.45 54.86
N ASN A 29 28.69 -46.02 55.49
CA ASN A 29 27.64 -45.26 54.82
C ASN A 29 27.10 -44.15 55.75
N SER A 30 28.00 -43.28 56.21
CA SER A 30 27.74 -42.20 57.18
C SER A 30 27.07 -40.96 56.58
N HIS A 31 26.98 -40.86 55.25
CA HIS A 31 26.44 -39.69 54.55
C HIS A 31 25.40 -40.10 53.52
N VAL A 32 24.13 -40.14 53.95
CA VAL A 32 23.00 -40.37 53.06
C VAL A 32 22.47 -39.02 52.58
N LYS A 33 22.60 -38.76 51.28
CA LYS A 33 22.02 -37.56 50.64
C LYS A 33 20.72 -37.94 49.94
N ILE A 34 19.64 -37.25 50.30
CA ILE A 34 18.31 -37.46 49.72
C ILE A 34 17.91 -36.20 48.98
N ASN A 35 17.71 -36.33 47.67
CA ASN A 35 17.16 -35.27 46.84
C ASN A 35 15.69 -35.61 46.59
N ALA A 36 14.79 -34.75 47.04
CA ALA A 36 13.35 -34.87 46.78
C ALA A 36 12.89 -33.67 45.93
N PHE A 37 12.00 -33.94 44.98
CA PHE A 37 11.38 -32.92 44.13
C PHE A 37 9.87 -32.98 44.37
N PHE A 38 9.26 -31.84 44.62
CA PHE A 38 7.81 -31.68 44.78
C PHE A 38 7.28 -30.79 43.67
N GLY A 39 6.15 -31.17 43.10
CA GLY A 39 5.41 -30.39 42.11
C GLY A 39 3.97 -30.22 42.57
N LEU A 40 3.45 -29.01 42.44
CA LEU A 40 2.03 -28.72 42.63
C LEU A 40 1.37 -28.73 41.26
N THR A 41 0.26 -29.46 41.14
CA THR A 41 -0.55 -29.50 39.92
C THR A 41 -1.99 -29.17 40.27
N CYS A 42 -2.69 -28.53 39.34
CA CYS A 42 -4.09 -28.21 39.54
C CYS A 42 -4.98 -29.44 39.41
N SER A 43 -6.12 -29.39 40.11
CA SER A 43 -7.19 -30.37 39.92
C SER A 43 -7.75 -30.32 38.50
N LEU A 44 -8.40 -31.39 38.06
CA LEU A 44 -9.00 -31.46 36.72
C LEU A 44 -9.89 -30.23 36.46
N HIS A 45 -9.69 -29.58 35.30
CA HIS A 45 -10.39 -28.37 34.85
C HIS A 45 -10.06 -27.08 35.60
N TYR A 46 -9.08 -27.08 36.51
CA TYR A 46 -8.57 -25.86 37.14
C TYR A 46 -7.25 -25.42 36.51
N TYR A 47 -7.12 -24.11 36.33
CA TYR A 47 -6.02 -23.43 35.63
C TYR A 47 -5.56 -22.22 36.44
N GLY A 48 -4.42 -21.67 36.06
CA GLY A 48 -3.80 -20.53 36.72
C GLY A 48 -2.77 -20.93 37.77
N PRO A 49 -1.96 -19.96 38.23
CA PRO A 49 -0.86 -20.20 39.18
C PRO A 49 -1.35 -20.65 40.56
N GLN A 50 -2.60 -20.34 40.93
CA GLN A 50 -3.22 -20.74 42.20
C GLN A 50 -4.39 -21.71 41.99
N CYS A 51 -4.56 -22.26 40.79
CA CYS A 51 -5.69 -23.11 40.42
C CYS A 51 -7.05 -22.45 40.69
N GLU A 52 -7.15 -21.15 40.44
CA GLU A 52 -8.31 -20.30 40.71
C GLU A 52 -9.32 -20.28 39.57
N THR A 53 -8.89 -20.60 38.35
CA THR A 53 -9.72 -20.50 37.14
C THR A 53 -10.29 -21.87 36.80
N TYR A 54 -11.62 -22.02 36.90
CA TYR A 54 -12.31 -23.23 36.46
C TYR A 54 -12.76 -23.11 35.00
N CYS A 55 -12.35 -24.06 34.16
CA CYS A 55 -12.86 -24.19 32.80
C CYS A 55 -13.05 -25.64 32.39
N LYS A 56 -14.27 -25.97 31.97
CA LYS A 56 -14.62 -27.25 31.34
C LYS A 56 -15.19 -27.00 29.96
N SER A 57 -14.52 -27.52 28.93
CA SER A 57 -14.98 -27.44 27.53
C SER A 57 -16.33 -28.13 27.37
N ASP A 58 -17.22 -27.52 26.59
CA ASP A 58 -18.51 -28.13 26.21
C ASP A 58 -18.50 -28.75 24.81
N PHE A 59 -17.46 -28.46 24.02
CA PHE A 59 -17.25 -28.92 22.64
C PHE A 59 -18.39 -28.53 21.67
N LYS A 60 -19.25 -27.59 22.07
CA LYS A 60 -20.38 -27.09 21.28
C LYS A 60 -20.23 -25.62 20.96
N THR A 61 -19.88 -24.82 21.97
CA THR A 61 -19.73 -23.37 21.79
C THR A 61 -18.35 -22.87 22.19
N TYR A 62 -17.59 -23.60 23.01
CA TYR A 62 -16.22 -23.23 23.35
C TYR A 62 -15.33 -24.41 23.75
N HIS A 63 -14.02 -24.17 23.74
CA HIS A 63 -13.03 -24.99 24.43
C HIS A 63 -12.20 -24.12 25.39
N CYS A 64 -11.57 -24.77 26.37
CA CYS A 64 -10.67 -24.09 27.31
C CYS A 64 -9.29 -23.88 26.69
N GLY A 65 -8.78 -22.66 26.77
CA GLY A 65 -7.40 -22.31 26.44
C GLY A 65 -6.40 -22.77 27.51
N GLU A 66 -5.13 -22.43 27.30
CA GLU A 66 -4.04 -22.86 28.18
C GLU A 66 -4.15 -22.26 29.60
N ASN A 67 -4.74 -21.07 29.75
CA ASN A 67 -4.91 -20.41 31.04
C ASN A 67 -6.33 -20.58 31.60
N GLY A 68 -7.14 -21.46 31.01
CA GLY A 68 -8.53 -21.68 31.39
C GLY A 68 -9.50 -20.62 30.85
N GLU A 69 -9.06 -19.72 29.97
CA GLU A 69 -9.97 -18.81 29.29
C GLU A 69 -10.85 -19.56 28.27
N ARG A 70 -12.10 -19.12 28.08
CA ARG A 70 -12.97 -19.69 27.05
C ARG A 70 -12.54 -19.20 25.68
N LYS A 71 -12.30 -20.14 24.77
CA LYS A 71 -12.08 -19.89 23.34
C LYS A 71 -13.32 -20.33 22.59
N CYS A 72 -14.09 -19.36 22.10
CA CYS A 72 -15.32 -19.65 21.37
C CYS A 72 -15.02 -20.44 20.09
N LEU A 73 -15.88 -21.41 19.81
CA LEU A 73 -15.87 -22.14 18.56
C LEU A 73 -16.42 -21.25 17.43
N PRO A 74 -16.12 -21.55 16.16
CA PRO A 74 -16.60 -20.76 15.04
C PRO A 74 -18.14 -20.60 15.06
N GLY A 75 -18.61 -19.36 14.89
CA GLY A 75 -20.03 -19.02 14.99
C GLY A 75 -20.51 -18.61 16.40
N TRP A 76 -19.61 -18.59 17.40
CA TRP A 76 -19.91 -18.15 18.76
C TRP A 76 -19.04 -16.97 19.20
N ASN A 77 -19.60 -16.10 20.02
CA ASN A 77 -18.97 -14.87 20.49
C ASN A 77 -19.39 -14.56 21.95
N GLY A 78 -18.70 -13.59 22.55
CA GLY A 78 -18.91 -13.11 23.91
C GLY A 78 -18.01 -13.80 24.93
N GLU A 79 -17.90 -13.21 26.12
CA GLU A 79 -17.05 -13.71 27.21
C GLU A 79 -17.37 -15.16 27.62
N PHE A 80 -18.64 -15.54 27.50
CA PHE A 80 -19.13 -16.89 27.83
C PHE A 80 -19.42 -17.75 26.59
N CYS A 81 -19.11 -17.27 25.38
CA CYS A 81 -19.40 -17.96 24.12
C CYS A 81 -20.86 -18.43 24.01
N ASN A 82 -21.78 -17.62 24.52
CA ASN A 82 -23.21 -17.88 24.56
C ASN A 82 -24.00 -17.00 23.58
N LYS A 83 -23.32 -16.10 22.87
CA LYS A 83 -23.91 -15.29 21.80
C LYS A 83 -23.51 -15.87 20.45
N VAL A 84 -24.43 -15.80 19.50
CA VAL A 84 -24.16 -16.16 18.10
C VAL A 84 -23.24 -15.09 17.50
N ASP A 85 -22.19 -15.52 16.81
CA ASP A 85 -21.32 -14.63 16.04
C ASP A 85 -21.94 -14.36 14.66
N MET A 86 -22.67 -13.25 14.56
CA MET A 86 -23.26 -12.83 13.30
C MET A 86 -22.21 -12.34 12.31
N CYS A 87 -21.04 -11.85 12.76
CA CYS A 87 -19.93 -11.53 11.87
C CYS A 87 -19.31 -12.77 11.22
N TYR A 88 -19.35 -13.92 11.89
CA TYR A 88 -18.94 -15.19 11.32
C TYR A 88 -20.01 -15.79 10.38
N LEU A 89 -21.27 -15.82 10.83
CA LEU A 89 -22.36 -16.45 10.06
C LEU A 89 -22.81 -15.61 8.85
N LYS A 90 -22.78 -14.29 9.00
CA LYS A 90 -23.11 -13.31 7.96
C LYS A 90 -21.94 -12.33 7.89
N PRO A 91 -20.85 -12.67 7.17
CA PRO A 91 -19.72 -11.77 7.03
C PRO A 91 -20.12 -10.49 6.28
N CYS A 92 -19.44 -9.38 6.57
CA CYS A 92 -19.55 -8.17 5.76
C CYS A 92 -18.82 -8.36 4.42
N ALA A 93 -18.97 -7.42 3.49
CA ALA A 93 -18.13 -7.36 2.30
C ALA A 93 -16.63 -7.42 2.66
N PRO A 94 -15.76 -7.97 1.78
CA PRO A 94 -14.33 -7.98 2.02
C PRO A 94 -13.81 -6.61 2.47
N TYR A 95 -12.93 -6.60 3.47
CA TYR A 95 -12.31 -5.41 4.07
C TYR A 95 -13.24 -4.44 4.82
N ALA A 96 -14.54 -4.73 4.93
CA ALA A 96 -15.42 -4.02 5.86
C ALA A 96 -15.14 -4.46 7.31
N ARG A 97 -15.26 -3.54 8.27
CA ARG A 97 -15.15 -3.87 9.70
C ARG A 97 -16.51 -4.33 10.22
N CYS A 98 -16.58 -5.56 10.73
CA CYS A 98 -17.79 -6.09 11.36
C CYS A 98 -17.74 -5.96 12.89
N THR A 99 -18.87 -5.60 13.49
CA THR A 99 -19.07 -5.61 14.95
C THR A 99 -20.38 -6.33 15.27
N ASN A 100 -20.33 -7.34 16.15
CA ASN A 100 -21.54 -7.97 16.70
C ASN A 100 -22.30 -6.97 17.59
N THR A 101 -23.63 -6.92 17.48
CA THR A 101 -24.50 -5.99 18.22
C THR A 101 -25.74 -6.70 18.74
N ASP A 102 -26.41 -6.15 19.75
CA ASP A 102 -27.67 -6.71 20.28
C ASP A 102 -28.93 -6.20 19.53
N ASN A 103 -28.76 -5.52 18.40
CA ASN A 103 -29.86 -5.07 17.53
C ASN A 103 -30.54 -6.26 16.82
N GLU A 104 -31.68 -6.03 16.17
CA GLU A 104 -32.43 -7.08 15.43
C GLU A 104 -31.58 -7.83 14.40
N GLU A 105 -30.65 -7.15 13.71
CA GLU A 105 -29.74 -7.77 12.74
C GLU A 105 -28.56 -8.53 13.39
N GLY A 106 -28.28 -8.28 14.67
CA GLY A 106 -27.21 -8.94 15.43
C GLY A 106 -25.77 -8.53 15.07
N ARG A 107 -25.58 -7.68 14.05
CA ARG A 107 -24.28 -7.11 13.65
C ARG A 107 -24.44 -5.74 12.98
N VAL A 108 -23.33 -5.00 12.86
CA VAL A 108 -23.19 -3.79 12.03
C VAL A 108 -21.90 -3.87 11.22
N CYS A 109 -21.97 -3.55 9.93
CA CYS A 109 -20.80 -3.38 9.06
C CYS A 109 -20.43 -1.90 8.91
N TYR A 110 -19.16 -1.58 9.12
CA TYR A 110 -18.59 -0.25 8.93
C TYR A 110 -17.69 -0.22 7.70
N CYS A 111 -17.91 0.80 6.87
CA CYS A 111 -17.25 0.98 5.58
C CYS A 111 -16.78 2.43 5.43
N ASN A 112 -15.77 2.67 4.59
CA ASN A 112 -15.31 4.03 4.30
C ASN A 112 -16.45 4.79 3.59
N GLY A 113 -17.09 5.70 4.32
CA GLY A 113 -18.25 6.48 3.86
C GLY A 113 -19.56 6.21 4.61
N GLY A 114 -19.66 5.20 5.49
CA GLY A 114 -20.86 4.98 6.30
C GLY A 114 -21.02 3.61 6.95
N SER A 115 -22.25 3.32 7.41
CA SER A 115 -22.69 2.03 7.95
C SER A 115 -23.87 1.48 7.15
N GLY A 116 -23.92 0.18 6.92
CA GLY A 116 -25.05 -0.49 6.28
C GLY A 116 -25.03 -2.01 6.51
N PRO A 117 -26.13 -2.74 6.25
CA PRO A 117 -26.27 -4.14 6.63
C PRO A 117 -25.27 -5.08 5.96
N GLU A 118 -24.74 -4.72 4.77
CA GLU A 118 -23.77 -5.58 4.07
C GLU A 118 -22.62 -4.85 3.36
N CYS A 119 -22.68 -3.51 3.27
CA CYS A 119 -21.73 -2.69 2.51
C CYS A 119 -21.49 -3.11 1.04
N TYR A 120 -22.39 -3.90 0.42
CA TYR A 120 -22.25 -4.30 -0.99
C TYR A 120 -22.48 -3.17 -2.01
N GLN A 121 -22.95 -2.00 -1.58
CA GLN A 121 -23.12 -0.84 -2.47
C GLN A 121 -21.95 0.12 -2.35
N VAL A 122 -20.74 -0.33 -2.68
CA VAL A 122 -19.66 0.58 -3.03
C VAL A 122 -19.74 0.78 -4.55
N PRO A 123 -20.21 1.95 -5.05
CA PRO A 123 -20.16 2.28 -6.47
C PRO A 123 -18.82 1.91 -7.10
N ASP A 124 -18.83 1.48 -8.37
CA ASP A 124 -17.59 1.21 -9.08
C ASP A 124 -16.78 2.51 -9.17
N PRO A 125 -15.55 2.59 -8.60
CA PRO A 125 -14.72 3.79 -8.70
C PRO A 125 -14.33 4.12 -10.14
N CYS A 126 -14.54 3.20 -11.08
CA CYS A 126 -14.34 3.39 -12.51
C CYS A 126 -15.61 3.85 -13.26
N GLU A 127 -16.73 4.13 -12.58
CA GLU A 127 -17.97 4.61 -13.21
C GLU A 127 -18.48 5.93 -12.58
N PRO A 128 -18.36 7.08 -13.27
CA PRO A 128 -17.64 7.27 -14.55
C PRO A 128 -16.12 7.19 -14.38
N SER A 129 -15.41 6.78 -15.44
CA SER A 129 -13.96 6.56 -15.38
C SER A 129 -13.22 7.84 -14.92
N PRO A 130 -12.43 7.77 -13.84
CA PRO A 130 -11.59 8.88 -13.39
C PRO A 130 -10.34 9.06 -14.27
N CYS A 131 -10.00 8.07 -15.11
CA CYS A 131 -8.84 8.09 -15.97
C CYS A 131 -9.10 8.93 -17.23
N GLN A 132 -8.26 9.93 -17.47
CA GLN A 132 -8.32 10.81 -18.63
C GLN A 132 -7.56 10.21 -19.82
N ASN A 133 -7.70 10.83 -20.99
CA ASN A 133 -6.90 10.52 -22.20
C ASN A 133 -6.89 9.03 -22.58
N ASP A 134 -8.07 8.41 -22.55
CA ASP A 134 -8.29 6.99 -22.87
C ASP A 134 -7.49 5.99 -22.00
N GLY A 135 -7.12 6.40 -20.78
CA GLY A 135 -6.55 5.52 -19.77
C GLY A 135 -7.54 4.46 -19.30
N ALA A 136 -7.07 3.23 -19.09
CA ALA A 136 -7.91 2.14 -18.62
C ALA A 136 -7.99 2.18 -17.09
N CYS A 137 -9.20 2.20 -16.55
CA CYS A 137 -9.43 2.15 -15.11
C CYS A 137 -9.54 0.70 -14.64
N SER A 138 -8.86 0.36 -13.55
CA SER A 138 -9.07 -0.89 -12.84
C SER A 138 -9.25 -0.64 -11.35
N ARG A 139 -10.25 -1.30 -10.77
CA ARG A 139 -10.51 -1.28 -9.34
C ARG A 139 -9.45 -2.11 -8.62
N THR A 140 -8.76 -1.50 -7.65
CA THR A 140 -7.68 -2.14 -6.90
C THR A 140 -8.11 -2.65 -5.53
N GLY A 141 -9.31 -2.31 -5.10
CA GLY A 141 -9.87 -2.80 -3.84
C GLY A 141 -11.34 -2.47 -3.66
N PRO A 142 -11.93 -2.86 -2.52
CA PRO A 142 -13.37 -2.75 -2.29
C PRO A 142 -13.88 -1.31 -2.12
N HIS A 143 -13.01 -0.30 -1.93
CA HIS A 143 -13.40 1.06 -1.57
C HIS A 143 -13.50 2.02 -2.79
N LEU A 144 -14.24 3.13 -2.62
CA LEU A 144 -14.48 4.16 -3.66
C LEU A 144 -13.21 4.88 -4.16
N ASP A 145 -12.17 4.94 -3.34
CA ASP A 145 -10.94 5.66 -3.70
C ASP A 145 -9.84 4.70 -4.19
N GLN A 146 -10.15 3.42 -4.34
CA GLN A 146 -9.19 2.36 -4.69
C GLN A 146 -9.33 1.97 -6.16
N PHE A 147 -8.73 2.78 -7.02
CA PHE A 147 -8.55 2.51 -8.44
C PHE A 147 -7.10 2.77 -8.86
N VAL A 148 -6.72 2.24 -10.00
CA VAL A 148 -5.49 2.62 -10.70
C VAL A 148 -5.81 2.87 -12.18
N CYS A 149 -5.18 3.90 -12.73
CA CYS A 149 -5.26 4.20 -14.15
C CYS A 149 -4.02 3.66 -14.86
N GLU A 150 -4.25 2.79 -15.85
CA GLU A 150 -3.24 2.41 -16.81
C GLU A 150 -3.22 3.45 -17.94
N CYS A 151 -2.23 4.33 -17.90
CA CYS A 151 -2.10 5.40 -18.87
C CYS A 151 -1.49 4.90 -20.18
N LYS A 152 -2.09 5.32 -21.29
CA LYS A 152 -1.49 5.15 -22.62
C LYS A 152 -0.41 6.20 -22.82
N SER A 153 0.72 5.80 -23.40
CA SER A 153 1.74 6.76 -23.85
C SER A 153 1.10 7.80 -24.78
N PRO A 154 1.39 9.10 -24.60
CA PRO A 154 2.42 9.71 -23.75
C PRO A 154 1.93 10.21 -22.37
N TRP A 155 0.78 9.73 -21.90
CA TRP A 155 0.15 10.24 -20.69
C TRP A 155 0.65 9.53 -19.43
N TYR A 156 0.64 10.25 -18.31
CA TYR A 156 1.05 9.75 -17.00
C TYR A 156 0.36 10.51 -15.86
N GLY A 157 0.65 10.08 -14.64
CA GLY A 157 0.07 10.61 -13.41
C GLY A 157 -1.09 9.75 -12.91
N PRO A 158 -1.63 10.04 -11.71
CA PRO A 158 -2.64 9.20 -11.07
C PRO A 158 -3.92 9.00 -11.89
N THR A 159 -4.28 9.98 -12.74
CA THR A 159 -5.48 9.95 -13.59
C THR A 159 -5.14 10.19 -15.06
N CYS A 160 -3.89 9.96 -15.48
CA CYS A 160 -3.42 10.16 -16.86
C CYS A 160 -3.62 11.58 -17.39
N GLN A 161 -3.62 12.57 -16.49
CA GLN A 161 -3.87 13.97 -16.80
C GLN A 161 -2.61 14.73 -17.23
N GLN A 162 -1.43 14.15 -17.00
CA GLN A 162 -0.15 14.77 -17.35
C GLN A 162 0.39 14.13 -18.62
N ARG A 163 1.04 14.92 -19.46
CA ARG A 163 1.65 14.46 -20.71
C ARG A 163 3.16 14.56 -20.61
N TYR A 164 3.89 13.55 -21.07
CA TYR A 164 5.32 13.70 -21.29
C TYR A 164 5.61 14.78 -22.35
N SER A 165 6.77 15.41 -22.23
CA SER A 165 7.30 16.33 -23.24
C SER A 165 7.88 15.53 -24.40
N ALA A 166 7.41 15.79 -25.61
CA ALA A 166 7.97 15.24 -26.84
C ALA A 166 9.39 15.75 -27.07
N CYS A 167 9.68 17.00 -26.67
CA CYS A 167 11.04 17.52 -26.67
C CYS A 167 11.99 16.74 -25.76
N ALA A 168 11.57 16.41 -24.54
CA ALA A 168 12.39 15.63 -23.63
C ALA A 168 12.65 14.21 -24.17
N ASP A 169 11.65 13.59 -24.78
CA ASP A 169 11.78 12.27 -25.43
C ASP A 169 12.73 12.33 -26.63
N ALA A 170 12.57 13.31 -27.52
CA ALA A 170 13.42 13.52 -28.69
C ALA A 170 14.90 13.78 -28.33
N MET A 171 15.16 14.45 -27.20
CA MET A 171 16.52 14.64 -26.69
C MET A 171 17.18 13.32 -26.25
N ILE A 172 16.40 12.34 -25.81
CA ILE A 172 16.89 11.00 -25.42
C ILE A 172 17.12 10.14 -26.66
N THR A 173 16.21 10.17 -27.64
CA THR A 173 16.31 9.39 -28.89
C THR A 173 17.29 9.97 -29.90
N GLN A 174 17.89 11.13 -29.61
CA GLN A 174 18.82 11.87 -30.48
C GLN A 174 18.19 12.38 -31.80
N GLU A 175 16.86 12.50 -31.84
CA GLU A 175 16.11 13.10 -32.95
C GLU A 175 15.79 14.59 -32.70
N ALA A 176 16.50 15.24 -31.78
CA ALA A 176 16.24 16.62 -31.35
C ALA A 176 16.75 17.71 -32.32
N CYS A 177 16.41 18.97 -32.03
CA CYS A 177 16.85 20.14 -32.78
C CYS A 177 18.38 20.29 -32.80
N PHE A 178 18.97 20.30 -33.99
CA PHE A 178 20.40 20.46 -34.23
C PHE A 178 20.86 21.91 -34.15
N ASN A 179 22.19 22.09 -34.13
CA ASN A 179 22.87 23.38 -34.30
C ASN A 179 22.42 24.50 -33.34
N GLY A 180 21.96 24.14 -32.14
CA GLY A 180 21.47 25.08 -31.13
C GLY A 180 20.02 25.51 -31.32
N GLY A 181 19.23 24.77 -32.11
CA GLY A 181 17.78 24.95 -32.21
C GLY A 181 17.07 24.76 -30.87
N LEU A 182 16.06 25.59 -30.60
CA LEU A 182 15.23 25.47 -29.41
C LEU A 182 14.04 24.55 -29.71
N CYS A 183 13.94 23.46 -28.96
CA CYS A 183 12.80 22.55 -29.05
C CYS A 183 11.57 23.13 -28.33
N GLN A 184 10.41 23.04 -28.98
CA GLN A 184 9.12 23.47 -28.44
C GLN A 184 8.08 22.35 -28.59
N ASP A 185 7.48 21.92 -27.47
CA ASP A 185 6.41 20.92 -27.48
C ASP A 185 5.16 21.46 -28.19
N ASP A 186 4.50 20.60 -28.96
CA ASP A 186 3.18 20.89 -29.49
C ASP A 186 2.14 20.86 -28.36
N PRO A 187 1.24 21.87 -28.26
CA PRO A 187 0.28 21.94 -27.18
C PRO A 187 -0.83 20.88 -27.26
N ASN A 188 -1.07 20.29 -28.43
CA ASN A 188 -2.19 19.37 -28.70
C ASN A 188 -1.70 17.95 -28.97
N GLU A 189 -0.60 17.77 -29.70
CA GLU A 189 -0.08 16.47 -30.14
C GLU A 189 1.25 16.10 -29.46
N PHE A 190 1.63 14.81 -29.48
CA PHE A 190 2.90 14.38 -28.90
C PHE A 190 3.97 14.54 -29.96
N ALA A 191 4.20 15.80 -30.28
CA ALA A 191 5.07 16.27 -31.33
C ALA A 191 5.84 17.48 -30.81
N PHE A 192 6.90 17.84 -31.52
CA PHE A 192 7.65 19.04 -31.21
C PHE A 192 8.01 19.77 -32.51
N THR A 193 8.40 21.02 -32.35
CA THR A 193 8.93 21.86 -33.42
C THR A 193 10.26 22.48 -33.00
N CYS A 194 11.11 22.78 -33.98
CA CYS A 194 12.40 23.39 -33.75
C CYS A 194 12.42 24.86 -34.19
N ALA A 195 12.70 25.75 -33.26
CA ALA A 195 13.00 27.14 -33.58
C ALA A 195 14.49 27.27 -33.93
N CYS A 196 14.79 27.43 -35.23
CA CYS A 196 16.16 27.46 -35.73
C CYS A 196 16.86 28.81 -35.50
N PRO A 197 18.14 28.80 -35.08
CA PRO A 197 18.93 30.01 -34.99
C PRO A 197 19.27 30.56 -36.38
N ILE A 198 19.69 31.83 -36.43
CA ILE A 198 20.05 32.51 -37.68
C ILE A 198 21.14 31.71 -38.42
N GLY A 199 20.91 31.47 -39.71
CA GLY A 199 21.83 30.72 -40.56
C GLY A 199 21.56 29.21 -40.59
N TRP A 200 20.49 28.73 -39.97
CA TRP A 200 20.03 27.34 -40.00
C TRP A 200 18.54 27.24 -40.36
N LYS A 201 18.14 26.13 -40.98
CA LYS A 201 16.78 25.80 -41.40
C LYS A 201 16.60 24.27 -41.45
N GLY A 202 15.40 23.82 -41.82
CA GLY A 202 15.00 22.41 -41.78
C GLY A 202 14.11 22.14 -40.57
N ASP A 203 13.43 20.99 -40.57
CA ASP A 203 12.49 20.62 -39.49
C ASP A 203 13.22 20.40 -38.16
N TYR A 204 14.52 20.05 -38.23
CA TYR A 204 15.39 19.83 -37.08
C TYR A 204 16.59 20.79 -37.06
N CYS A 205 16.58 21.87 -37.85
CA CYS A 205 17.69 22.83 -37.97
C CYS A 205 19.02 22.22 -38.45
N GLU A 206 18.94 21.17 -39.26
CA GLU A 206 20.06 20.39 -39.80
C GLU A 206 20.77 21.09 -40.97
N ASP A 207 20.07 21.98 -41.67
CA ASP A 207 20.53 22.58 -42.92
C ASP A 207 21.00 24.03 -42.73
N LYS A 208 22.07 24.41 -43.43
CA LYS A 208 22.52 25.81 -43.46
C LYS A 208 21.56 26.69 -44.27
N ASP A 209 21.17 27.80 -43.69
CA ASP A 209 20.38 28.83 -44.36
C ASP A 209 21.28 29.90 -45.01
N TYR A 210 21.59 29.68 -46.30
CA TYR A 210 22.37 30.63 -47.10
C TYR A 210 21.58 31.87 -47.50
N THR A 211 20.26 31.94 -47.27
CA THR A 211 19.49 33.12 -47.65
C THR A 211 19.96 34.35 -46.87
N VAL A 212 20.25 34.20 -45.58
CA VAL A 212 20.79 35.28 -44.76
C VAL A 212 22.20 35.68 -45.23
N ALA A 213 23.06 34.72 -45.58
CA ALA A 213 24.43 35.00 -45.97
C ALA A 213 24.57 35.59 -47.39
N ILE A 214 23.66 35.28 -48.32
CA ILE A 214 23.76 35.67 -49.73
C ILE A 214 22.75 36.77 -50.09
N VAL A 215 21.51 36.66 -49.63
CA VAL A 215 20.45 37.62 -50.01
C VAL A 215 20.59 38.93 -49.25
N THR A 216 21.04 38.91 -47.99
CA THR A 216 21.24 40.16 -47.23
C THR A 216 22.35 41.05 -47.79
N PRO A 217 23.57 40.57 -48.13
CA PRO A 217 24.56 41.46 -48.75
C PRO A 217 24.13 41.92 -50.15
N ILE A 218 23.48 41.06 -50.94
CA ILE A 218 23.00 41.44 -52.27
C ILE A 218 21.94 42.54 -52.17
N THR A 219 20.96 42.40 -51.27
CA THR A 219 19.92 43.43 -51.09
C THR A 219 20.51 44.74 -50.56
N VAL A 220 21.46 44.69 -49.62
CA VAL A 220 22.18 45.88 -49.13
C VAL A 220 22.96 46.56 -50.27
N ILE A 221 23.68 45.81 -51.10
CA ILE A 221 24.41 46.34 -52.26
C ILE A 221 23.45 47.00 -53.25
N ILE A 222 22.33 46.36 -53.57
CA ILE A 222 21.31 46.91 -54.48
C ILE A 222 20.75 48.22 -53.92
N ILE A 223 20.42 48.29 -52.62
CA ILE A 223 19.92 49.50 -51.96
C ILE A 223 20.96 50.64 -52.06
N ILE A 224 22.24 50.35 -51.81
CA ILE A 224 23.33 51.34 -51.93
C ILE A 224 23.44 51.87 -53.37
N ILE A 225 23.33 50.99 -54.37
CA ILE A 225 23.37 51.38 -55.79
C ILE A 225 22.18 52.29 -56.13
N VAL A 226 20.97 51.94 -55.70
CA VAL A 226 19.76 52.73 -55.95
C VAL A 226 19.85 54.11 -55.31
N ILE A 227 20.30 54.19 -54.05
CA ILE A 227 20.53 55.47 -53.35
C ILE A 227 21.57 56.30 -54.12
N SER A 228 22.67 55.68 -54.54
CA SER A 228 23.73 56.37 -55.31
C SER A 228 23.20 56.94 -56.62
N ILE A 229 22.38 56.18 -57.36
CA ILE A 229 21.74 56.63 -58.60
C ILE A 229 20.76 57.78 -58.33
N LEU A 230 19.92 57.69 -57.29
CA LEU A 230 18.99 58.75 -56.91
C LEU A 230 19.73 60.04 -56.53
N LEU A 231 20.81 59.95 -55.77
CA LEU A 231 21.66 61.10 -55.44
C LEU A 231 22.28 61.73 -56.70
N LEU A 232 22.73 60.93 -57.67
CA LEU A 232 23.22 61.42 -58.95
C LEU A 232 22.12 62.14 -59.76
N PHE A 233 20.89 61.60 -59.78
CA PHE A 233 19.75 62.24 -60.44
C PHE A 233 19.34 63.56 -59.75
N LEU A 234 19.30 63.59 -58.41
CA LEU A 234 19.03 64.80 -57.64
C LEU A 234 20.12 65.84 -57.83
N TRP A 235 21.39 65.43 -57.93
CA TRP A 235 22.51 66.32 -58.23
C TRP A 235 22.42 66.91 -59.64
N ARG A 236 22.08 66.09 -60.64
CA ARG A 236 21.85 66.56 -62.02
C ARG A 236 20.67 67.52 -62.15
N ARG A 237 19.61 67.37 -61.36
CA ARG A 237 18.42 68.24 -61.39
C ARG A 237 18.64 69.60 -60.69
N ARG A 238 19.67 69.70 -59.84
CA ARG A 238 20.01 70.93 -59.09
C ARG A 238 21.03 71.83 -59.82
N ARG A 239 21.66 71.32 -60.88
CA ARG A 239 22.45 72.07 -61.87
C ARG A 239 21.57 72.46 -63.04
#